data_AF-A3P0I1-F1
#
_entry.id   AF-A3P0I1-F1
#
_cell.length_a   1.000
_cell.length_b   1.000
_cell.length_c   1.000
_cell.angle_alpha   90.00
_cell.angle_beta   90.00
_cell.angle_gamma   90.00
#
_symmetry.space_group_name_H-M   'P 1'
#
loop_
_entity.id
_entity.type
_entity.pdbx_description
1 polymer ?
#
loop_
_entity_poly.entity_id
_entity_poly.type
_entity_poly.pdbx_seq_one_letter_code
_entity_poly.pdbx_strand_id
1 'polypeptide(L)'
;MTYATAFTFLGNAPDDIDALNVHERIIFGAATVVELDYCYIIDSRKRFQHEARKFPLRVVLNKRNLAPDYLSKIGGKKATLFLHGVAAKFDIKGNVFRFTVDFGSAYTGIVLQEGELAPWTTAAFESASPNR
;
A
#
# COMPACT_ATOMS: atom_id res chain seq x y z
N MET A 1 -19.53 7.76 -8.54
CA MET A 1 -18.51 7.44 -7.52
C MET A 1 -18.60 8.48 -6.42
N THR A 2 -18.69 8.09 -5.15
CA THR A 2 -18.58 9.04 -4.01
C THR A 2 -17.17 8.98 -3.45
N TYR A 3 -16.77 10.01 -2.68
CA TYR A 3 -15.48 10.02 -2.00
C TYR A 3 -15.28 8.76 -1.14
N ALA A 4 -16.31 8.30 -0.44
CA ALA A 4 -16.25 7.09 0.38
C ALA A 4 -15.97 5.82 -0.44
N THR A 5 -16.48 5.74 -1.67
CA THR A 5 -16.27 4.58 -2.57
C THR A 5 -14.97 4.66 -3.37
N ALA A 6 -14.28 5.80 -3.35
CA ALA A 6 -13.02 6.00 -4.06
C ALA A 6 -11.86 5.26 -3.39
N PHE A 7 -11.98 4.87 -2.12
CA PHE A 7 -10.94 4.20 -1.35
C PHE A 7 -11.24 2.73 -1.13
N THR A 8 -10.20 1.90 -1.14
CA THR A 8 -10.27 0.49 -0.73
C THR A 8 -9.21 0.23 0.32
N PHE A 9 -9.64 -0.20 1.51
CA PHE A 9 -8.73 -0.55 2.59
C PHE A 9 -8.19 -1.97 2.39
N LEU A 10 -6.86 -2.11 2.34
CA LEU A 10 -6.16 -3.37 2.15
C LEU A 10 -6.51 -4.42 3.20
N GLY A 11 -6.74 -4.01 4.45
CA GLY A 11 -7.05 -4.95 5.54
C GLY A 11 -8.37 -5.71 5.32
N ASN A 12 -9.32 -5.11 4.59
CA ASN A 12 -10.62 -5.72 4.28
C ASN A 12 -10.65 -6.32 2.86
N ALA A 13 -9.57 -6.19 2.09
CA ALA A 13 -9.53 -6.72 0.73
C ALA A 13 -9.51 -8.27 0.77
N PRO A 14 -10.15 -8.92 -0.22
CA PRO A 14 -9.99 -10.35 -0.46
C PRO A 14 -8.50 -10.75 -0.55
N ASP A 15 -8.23 -12.04 -0.36
CA ASP A 15 -6.87 -12.55 -0.53
C ASP A 15 -6.43 -12.59 -2.00
N ASP A 16 -7.37 -12.50 -2.95
CA ASP A 16 -7.09 -12.36 -4.37
C ASP A 16 -6.63 -10.92 -4.70
N ILE A 17 -5.45 -10.78 -5.28
CA ILE A 17 -4.89 -9.48 -5.64
C ILE A 17 -5.61 -8.85 -6.83
N ASP A 18 -6.16 -9.66 -7.74
CA ASP A 18 -6.82 -9.17 -8.95
C ASP A 18 -8.19 -8.54 -8.61
N ALA A 19 -8.71 -8.81 -7.40
CA ALA A 19 -9.87 -8.11 -6.85
C ALA A 19 -9.57 -6.66 -6.43
N LEU A 20 -8.31 -6.24 -6.40
CA LEU A 20 -7.93 -4.84 -6.18
C LEU A 20 -8.21 -4.05 -7.46
N ASN A 21 -9.31 -3.30 -7.47
CA ASN A 21 -9.65 -2.39 -8.56
C ASN A 21 -8.80 -1.11 -8.52
N VAL A 22 -7.49 -1.25 -8.76
CA VAL A 22 -6.49 -0.17 -8.66
C VAL A 22 -6.71 0.97 -9.66
N HIS A 23 -7.38 0.69 -10.79
CA HIS A 23 -7.63 1.68 -11.83
C HIS A 23 -8.78 2.62 -11.51
N GLU A 24 -9.75 2.17 -10.71
CA GLU A 24 -10.91 2.98 -10.33
C GLU A 24 -10.88 3.41 -8.87
N ARG A 25 -9.97 2.86 -8.05
CA ARG A 25 -9.90 3.11 -6.61
C ARG A 25 -8.49 3.40 -6.12
N ILE A 26 -8.41 4.16 -5.05
CA ILE A 26 -7.20 4.38 -4.26
C ILE A 26 -7.13 3.27 -3.22
N ILE A 27 -6.14 2.40 -3.36
CA ILE A 27 -5.87 1.31 -2.42
C ILE A 27 -5.02 1.86 -1.29
N PHE A 28 -5.41 1.62 -0.03
CA PHE A 28 -4.61 2.09 1.10
C PHE A 28 -4.51 1.09 2.26
N GLY A 29 -3.43 1.15 3.02
CA GLY A 29 -3.30 0.39 4.26
C GLY A 29 -1.88 0.38 4.83
N ALA A 30 -1.73 -0.26 5.98
CA ALA A 30 -0.47 -0.33 6.70
C ALA A 30 0.65 -0.93 5.84
N ALA A 31 1.83 -0.33 5.91
CA ALA A 31 3.03 -0.73 5.21
C ALA A 31 4.29 -0.63 6.10
N THR A 32 5.31 -1.38 5.71
CA THR A 32 6.66 -1.31 6.29
C THR A 32 7.60 -0.70 5.26
N VAL A 33 8.44 0.23 5.68
CA VAL A 33 9.45 0.87 4.83
C VAL A 33 10.84 0.48 5.33
N VAL A 34 11.60 -0.22 4.49
CA VAL A 34 12.97 -0.62 4.74
C VAL A 34 13.87 0.17 3.81
N GLU A 35 14.84 0.86 4.39
CA GLU A 35 15.89 1.53 3.64
C GLU A 35 17.08 0.59 3.42
N LEU A 36 17.54 0.50 2.17
CA LEU A 36 18.77 -0.17 1.76
C LEU A 36 19.71 0.83 1.09
N ASP A 37 20.95 0.42 0.81
CA ASP A 37 21.98 1.31 0.24
C ASP A 37 21.54 2.01 -1.06
N TYR A 38 20.82 1.32 -1.94
CA TYR A 38 20.45 1.82 -3.27
C TYR A 38 18.95 2.01 -3.48
N CYS A 39 18.11 1.61 -2.53
CA CYS A 39 16.66 1.68 -2.68
C CYS A 39 15.90 1.72 -1.36
N TYR A 40 14.63 2.06 -1.44
CA TYR A 40 13.63 1.78 -0.41
C TYR A 40 12.77 0.61 -0.85
N ILE A 41 12.53 -0.34 0.06
CA ILE A 41 11.55 -1.41 -0.09
C ILE A 41 10.34 -1.04 0.75
N ILE A 42 9.17 -1.03 0.13
CA ILE A 42 7.91 -0.73 0.79
C ILE A 42 6.99 -1.93 0.60
N ASP A 43 6.64 -2.57 1.71
CA ASP A 43 5.77 -3.75 1.73
C ASP A 43 4.46 -3.42 2.41
N SER A 44 3.34 -3.76 1.78
CA SER A 44 2.06 -3.82 2.48
C SER A 44 2.12 -4.87 3.60
N ARG A 45 1.44 -4.60 4.72
CA ARG A 45 1.25 -5.60 5.77
C ARG A 45 0.26 -6.69 5.34
N LYS A 46 -0.78 -6.31 4.59
CA LYS A 46 -1.68 -7.29 3.95
C LYS A 46 -0.88 -8.14 2.98
N ARG A 47 -1.16 -9.44 2.98
CA ARG A 47 -0.60 -10.40 2.03
C ARG A 47 -1.73 -11.02 1.21
N PHE A 48 -1.43 -11.32 -0.04
CA PHE A 48 -2.33 -11.88 -1.04
C PHE A 48 -1.93 -13.32 -1.37
N GLN A 49 -2.92 -14.13 -1.71
CA GLN A 49 -2.73 -15.54 -2.05
C GLN A 49 -2.13 -15.66 -3.45
N HIS A 50 -1.10 -16.50 -3.58
CA HIS A 50 -0.63 -17.03 -4.85
C HIS A 50 -0.27 -18.49 -4.65
N GLU A 51 -0.88 -19.38 -5.42
CA GLU A 51 -0.79 -20.83 -5.25
C GLU A 51 -1.09 -21.25 -3.79
N ALA A 52 -0.12 -21.82 -3.07
CA ALA A 52 -0.26 -22.29 -1.68
C ALA A 52 0.32 -21.31 -0.64
N ARG A 53 0.76 -20.11 -1.03
CA ARG A 53 1.47 -19.16 -0.16
C ARG A 53 0.88 -17.75 -0.22
N LYS A 54 1.21 -16.93 0.77
CA LYS A 54 0.80 -15.53 0.86
C LYS A 54 1.98 -14.57 0.76
N PHE A 55 1.84 -13.56 -0.08
CA PHE A 55 2.89 -12.61 -0.41
C PHE A 55 2.44 -11.16 -0.27
N PRO A 56 3.31 -10.24 0.20
CA PRO A 56 2.95 -8.84 0.28
C PRO A 56 2.87 -8.20 -1.11
N LEU A 57 2.19 -7.06 -1.16
CA LEU A 57 2.32 -6.09 -2.24
C LEU A 57 3.58 -5.26 -1.98
N ARG A 58 4.51 -5.20 -2.94
CA ARG A 58 5.82 -4.56 -2.81
C ARG A 58 6.09 -3.55 -3.91
N VAL A 59 6.63 -2.41 -3.50
CA VAL A 59 7.32 -1.47 -4.40
C VAL A 59 8.77 -1.28 -3.98
N VAL A 60 9.61 -1.09 -4.98
CA VAL A 60 11.03 -0.80 -4.81
C VAL A 60 11.31 0.54 -5.48
N LEU A 61 11.72 1.53 -4.69
CA LEU A 61 12.03 2.86 -5.16
C LEU A 61 13.54 3.07 -5.15
N ASN A 62 14.13 3.33 -6.31
CA ASN A 62 15.57 3.52 -6.43
C ASN A 62 15.97 4.94 -5.99
N LYS A 63 16.97 5.03 -5.10
CA LYS A 63 17.46 6.31 -4.57
C LYS A 63 18.08 7.21 -5.65
N ARG A 64 18.66 6.63 -6.71
CA ARG A 64 19.37 7.40 -7.74
C ARG A 64 18.46 8.25 -8.62
N ASN A 65 17.21 7.84 -8.83
CA ASN A 65 16.35 8.43 -9.86
C ASN A 65 14.95 8.84 -9.37
N LEU A 66 14.46 8.36 -8.22
CA LEU A 66 13.01 8.32 -7.98
C LEU A 66 12.55 8.42 -6.52
N ALA A 67 13.44 8.45 -5.53
CA ALA A 67 13.03 8.43 -4.13
C ALA A 67 12.80 9.86 -3.60
N PRO A 68 11.58 10.24 -3.19
CA PRO A 68 11.36 11.50 -2.53
C PRO A 68 12.15 11.61 -1.22
N ASP A 69 12.68 12.79 -0.92
CA ASP A 69 13.50 13.05 0.28
C ASP A 69 12.80 12.67 1.59
N TYR A 70 11.46 12.69 1.60
CA TYR A 70 10.65 12.34 2.77
C TYR A 70 10.74 10.84 3.14
N LEU A 71 11.12 9.94 2.22
CA LEU A 71 11.19 8.51 2.50
C LEU A 71 12.23 8.17 3.57
N SER A 72 13.34 8.90 3.61
CA SER A 72 14.37 8.78 4.65
C SER A 72 13.82 9.01 6.05
N LYS A 73 12.77 9.82 6.18
CA LYS A 73 12.10 10.15 7.45
C LYS A 73 11.08 9.08 7.89
N ILE A 74 10.68 8.20 6.97
CA ILE A 74 9.68 7.14 7.18
C ILE A 74 10.35 5.78 7.38
N GLY A 75 11.61 5.61 6.95
CA GLY A 75 12.39 4.39 7.18
C GLY A 75 12.33 3.92 8.63
N GLY A 76 11.95 2.66 8.86
CA GLY A 76 11.84 2.07 10.21
C GLY A 76 10.62 2.51 11.02
N LYS A 77 9.75 3.37 10.50
CA LYS A 77 8.51 3.80 11.16
C LYS A 77 7.28 3.07 10.63
N LYS A 78 6.19 3.16 11.40
CA LYS A 78 4.85 2.78 10.93
C LYS A 78 4.42 3.70 9.80
N ALA A 79 3.90 3.14 8.71
CA ALA A 79 3.48 3.91 7.56
C ALA A 79 2.17 3.39 6.97
N THR A 80 1.48 4.25 6.22
CA THR A 80 0.35 3.90 5.37
C THR A 80 0.74 4.12 3.92
N LEU A 81 0.61 3.06 3.12
CA LEU A 81 0.74 3.10 1.67
C LEU A 81 -0.60 3.50 1.07
N PHE A 82 -0.57 4.44 0.13
CA PHE A 82 -1.64 4.71 -0.82
C PHE A 82 -1.14 4.38 -2.22
N LEU A 83 -1.94 3.67 -3.01
CA LEU A 83 -1.63 3.21 -4.35
C LEU A 83 -2.82 3.49 -5.28
N HIS A 84 -2.54 3.98 -6.48
CA HIS A 84 -3.53 4.12 -7.53
C HIS A 84 -2.93 3.84 -8.91
N GLY A 85 -3.74 3.23 -9.78
CA GLY A 85 -3.53 3.15 -11.22
C GLY A 85 -2.49 2.11 -11.70
N VAL A 86 -1.80 1.42 -10.79
CA VAL A 86 -0.80 0.39 -11.15
C VAL A 86 -1.19 -0.97 -10.58
N ALA A 87 -1.44 -1.93 -11.47
CA ALA A 87 -1.64 -3.31 -11.09
C ALA A 87 -0.32 -3.98 -10.74
N ALA A 88 -0.30 -4.71 -9.63
CA ALA A 88 0.85 -5.52 -9.25
C ALA A 88 0.84 -6.85 -10.01
N LYS A 89 2.04 -7.33 -10.34
CA LYS A 89 2.24 -8.64 -10.96
C LYS A 89 3.11 -9.47 -10.06
N PHE A 90 2.86 -10.78 -10.02
CA PHE A 90 3.75 -11.68 -9.33
C PHE A 90 5.14 -11.64 -9.99
N ASP A 91 6.18 -11.44 -9.20
CA ASP A 91 7.51 -11.26 -9.75
C ASP A 91 8.04 -12.55 -10.39
N ILE A 92 8.96 -12.41 -11.35
CA ILE A 92 9.53 -13.55 -12.11
C ILE A 92 10.26 -14.52 -11.17
N LYS A 93 10.72 -14.04 -10.01
CA LYS A 93 11.39 -14.85 -8.98
C LYS A 93 10.41 -15.62 -8.09
N GLY A 94 9.11 -15.38 -8.23
CA GLY A 94 8.05 -16.10 -7.56
C GLY A 94 7.90 -15.79 -6.07
N ASN A 95 8.28 -14.59 -5.61
CA ASN A 95 8.40 -14.29 -4.18
C ASN A 95 7.57 -13.10 -3.70
N VAL A 96 6.98 -12.31 -4.61
CA VAL A 96 6.24 -11.11 -4.22
C VAL A 96 5.32 -10.60 -5.32
N PHE A 97 4.25 -9.90 -4.95
CA PHE A 97 3.52 -9.08 -5.90
C PHE A 97 4.21 -7.73 -6.04
N ARG A 98 4.80 -7.47 -7.21
CA ARG A 98 5.56 -6.25 -7.48
C ARG A 98 4.80 -5.33 -8.40
N PHE A 99 4.87 -4.04 -8.11
CA PHE A 99 4.42 -3.00 -9.01
C PHE A 99 5.52 -1.95 -9.23
N THR A 100 5.49 -1.31 -10.39
CA THR A 100 6.44 -0.28 -10.79
C THR A 100 5.71 1.05 -10.86
N VAL A 101 6.21 2.04 -10.13
CA VAL A 101 5.62 3.38 -10.15
C VAL A 101 6.23 4.17 -11.30
N ASP A 102 5.37 4.65 -12.19
CA ASP A 102 5.74 5.64 -13.19
C ASP A 102 5.42 7.04 -12.66
N PHE A 103 6.45 7.77 -12.26
CA PHE A 103 6.32 9.14 -11.75
C PHE A 103 6.05 10.18 -12.86
N GLY A 104 6.17 9.79 -14.14
CA GLY A 104 5.80 10.64 -15.27
C GLY A 104 4.30 10.64 -15.56
N SER A 105 3.54 9.73 -14.97
CA SER A 105 2.10 9.60 -15.17
C SER A 105 1.31 10.45 -14.17
N ALA A 106 0.37 11.25 -14.68
CA ALA A 106 -0.52 12.07 -13.85
C ALA A 106 -1.59 11.26 -13.10
N TYR A 107 -1.81 9.99 -13.48
CA TYR A 107 -2.92 9.16 -13.00
C TYR A 107 -2.47 7.92 -12.23
N THR A 108 -1.17 7.73 -12.04
CA THR A 108 -0.64 6.58 -11.32
C THR A 108 0.36 7.04 -10.29
N GLY A 109 0.35 6.44 -9.11
CA GLY A 109 1.29 6.86 -8.09
C GLY A 109 1.17 6.13 -6.77
N ILE A 110 2.13 6.46 -5.91
CA ILE A 110 2.09 6.10 -4.50
C ILE A 110 2.28 7.32 -3.63
N VAL A 111 1.63 7.29 -2.47
CA VAL A 111 1.91 8.21 -1.37
C VAL A 111 2.18 7.38 -0.13
N LEU A 112 3.18 7.77 0.65
CA LEU A 112 3.44 7.21 1.96
C LEU A 112 3.21 8.27 3.03
N GLN A 113 2.47 7.89 4.05
CA GLN A 113 2.20 8.73 5.21
C GLN A 113 2.72 8.04 6.46
N GLU A 114 3.34 8.80 7.36
CA GLU A 114 3.71 8.31 8.69
C GLU A 114 2.45 8.00 9.51
N GLY A 115 2.44 6.87 10.21
CA GLY A 115 1.30 6.35 10.96
C GLY A 115 0.49 5.31 10.18
N GLU A 116 -0.37 4.59 10.91
CA GLU A 116 -1.25 3.56 10.36
C GLU A 116 -2.70 4.06 10.36
N LEU A 117 -3.25 4.27 9.17
CA LEU A 117 -4.66 4.63 9.01
C LEU A 117 -5.53 3.38 8.93
N ALA A 118 -6.66 3.43 9.63
CA ALA A 118 -7.74 2.47 9.55
C ALA A 118 -8.90 3.08 8.72
N PRO A 119 -9.77 2.26 8.10
CA PRO A 119 -10.95 2.79 7.44
C PRO A 119 -11.86 3.46 8.47
N TRP A 120 -12.44 4.59 8.08
CA TRP A 120 -13.34 5.39 8.92
C TRP A 120 -14.54 4.60 9.48
N THR A 121 -14.95 3.53 8.80
CA THR A 121 -16.00 2.61 9.28
C THR A 121 -15.61 1.84 10.55
N THR A 122 -14.32 1.69 10.85
CA THR A 122 -13.83 1.05 12.07
C THR A 122 -13.54 2.09 13.17
N ALA A 123 -13.11 3.29 12.81
CA ALA A 123 -12.82 4.37 13.75
C ALA A 123 -14.06 4.89 14.52
N ALA A 124 -15.27 4.65 14.00
CA ALA A 124 -16.51 5.07 14.65
C ALA A 124 -16.98 4.15 15.79
N PHE A 125 -16.40 2.96 15.96
CA PHE A 125 -16.85 2.00 16.99
C PHE A 125 -16.10 2.10 18.33
N GLU A 126 -14.91 2.71 18.38
CA GLU A 126 -14.20 2.91 19.67
C GLU A 126 -14.71 4.13 20.44
N SER A 127 -15.38 5.08 19.77
CA SER A 127 -15.90 6.30 20.40
C SER A 127 -17.29 6.15 21.04
N ALA A 128 -17.89 4.96 20.96
CA ALA A 128 -19.24 4.69 21.47
C ALA A 128 -19.23 3.57 22.52
N SER A 129 -18.38 3.71 23.55
CA SER A 129 -18.71 3.09 24.85
C SER A 129 -19.65 4.04 25.58
N PRO A 130 -20.94 3.71 25.78
CA PRO A 130 -21.77 4.48 26.68
C PRO A 130 -21.23 4.23 28.09
N ASN A 131 -20.60 5.24 28.68
CA ASN A 131 -20.40 5.22 30.12
C ASN A 131 -21.78 5.11 30.78
N ARG A 132 -21.85 4.16 31.72
CA ARG A 132 -22.96 3.77 32.60
C ARG A 132 -23.92 4.88 32.99
#